data_AF-A0A136Q023-F1
#
_entry.id   AF-A0A136Q023-F1
#
_cell.length_a   1.000
_cell.length_b   1.000
_cell.length_c   1.000
_cell.angle_alpha   90.00
_cell.angle_beta   90.00
_cell.angle_gamma   90.00
#
_symmetry.space_group_name_H-M   'P 1'
#
loop_
_entity.id
_entity.type
_entity.pdbx_description
1 polymer ?
#
loop_
_entity_poly.entity_id
_entity_poly.type
_entity_poly.pdbx_seq_one_letter_code
_entity_poly.pdbx_strand_id
1 'polypeptide(L)'
;MARDYDVQLLESVSVRRRRLRDAFLFGTQASRRSYPENVGRFVASVTISAVLAAGCVGYSFIRHHLAAQEATSRPAPVTTTAPVR
;
A
#
# COMPACT_ATOMS: atom_id res chain seq x y z
N MET A 1 -49.25 8.59 9.82
CA MET A 1 -49.03 8.45 11.27
C MET A 1 -47.96 7.42 11.59
N ALA A 2 -48.14 6.10 11.38
CA ALA A 2 -47.06 5.12 11.66
C ALA A 2 -45.81 5.27 10.76
N ARG A 3 -46.02 5.64 9.48
CA ARG A 3 -44.93 5.85 8.50
C ARG A 3 -44.00 7.01 8.86
N ASP A 4 -44.51 8.03 9.54
CA ASP A 4 -43.75 9.22 9.93
C ASP A 4 -42.79 8.92 11.10
N TYR A 5 -43.19 7.98 11.98
CA TYR A 5 -42.33 7.44 13.04
C TYR A 5 -41.16 6.62 12.49
N ASP A 6 -41.40 5.77 11.49
CA ASP A 6 -40.33 4.99 10.85
C ASP A 6 -39.32 5.89 10.14
N VAL A 7 -39.80 6.96 9.49
CA VAL A 7 -38.93 7.96 8.85
C VAL A 7 -38.09 8.71 9.88
N GLN A 8 -38.67 9.11 11.04
CA GLN A 8 -37.90 9.71 12.13
C GLN A 8 -36.87 8.74 12.73
N LEU A 9 -37.21 7.46 12.86
CA LEU A 9 -36.29 6.42 13.33
C LEU A 9 -35.13 6.22 12.35
N LEU A 10 -35.41 6.14 11.05
CA LEU A 10 -34.40 5.98 10.01
C LEU A 10 -33.45 7.18 9.95
N GLU A 11 -33.97 8.41 10.03
CA GLU A 11 -33.16 9.62 10.14
C GLU A 11 -32.23 9.55 11.36
N SER A 12 -32.76 9.21 12.54
CA SER A 12 -31.94 9.12 13.76
C SER A 12 -30.86 8.04 13.72
N VAL A 13 -31.17 6.86 13.19
CA VAL A 13 -30.24 5.71 13.10
C VAL A 13 -29.19 5.97 12.04
N SER A 14 -29.56 6.58 10.91
CA SER A 14 -28.62 6.93 9.84
C SER A 14 -27.56 7.92 10.33
N VAL A 15 -27.95 8.94 11.11
CA VAL A 15 -27.05 9.91 11.73
C VAL A 15 -26.14 9.24 12.74
N ARG A 16 -26.67 8.34 13.59
CA ARG A 16 -25.85 7.60 14.57
C ARG A 16 -24.85 6.68 13.89
N ARG A 17 -25.26 5.91 12.88
CA ARG A 17 -24.36 5.06 12.09
C ARG A 17 -23.29 5.87 11.40
N ARG A 18 -23.65 7.01 10.79
CA ARG A 18 -22.71 7.89 10.12
C ARG A 18 -21.68 8.45 11.10
N ARG A 19 -22.11 8.92 12.27
CA ARG A 19 -21.22 9.38 13.34
C ARG A 19 -20.29 8.30 13.87
N LEU A 20 -20.78 7.06 14.01
CA LEU A 20 -19.97 5.92 14.43
C LEU A 20 -18.96 5.51 13.34
N ARG A 21 -19.37 5.53 12.06
CA ARG A 21 -18.49 5.26 10.92
C ARG A 21 -17.40 6.32 10.82
N ASP A 22 -17.77 7.58 10.99
CA ASP A 22 -16.80 8.67 10.98
C ASP A 22 -15.87 8.56 12.20
N ALA A 23 -16.35 8.16 13.38
CA ALA A 23 -15.50 7.91 14.55
C ALA A 23 -14.62 6.66 14.42
N PHE A 24 -15.04 5.65 13.67
CA PHE A 24 -14.25 4.44 13.43
C PHE A 24 -13.18 4.67 12.36
N LEU A 25 -13.54 5.37 11.28
CA LEU A 25 -12.61 5.71 10.20
C LEU A 25 -11.65 6.85 10.59
N PHE A 26 -12.10 7.76 11.46
CA PHE A 26 -11.33 8.95 11.84
C PHE A 26 -11.04 9.09 13.33
N GLY A 27 -11.36 8.13 14.20
CA GLY A 27 -11.09 8.26 15.65
C GLY A 27 -11.89 9.38 16.34
N THR A 28 -11.94 9.33 17.67
CA THR A 28 -12.82 10.17 18.51
C THR A 28 -12.44 11.66 18.48
N GLN A 29 -13.01 12.44 17.55
CA GLN A 29 -13.34 13.89 17.61
C GLN A 29 -12.31 14.94 18.11
N ALA A 30 -11.08 14.59 18.49
CA ALA A 30 -10.07 15.53 18.99
C ALA A 30 -9.10 16.05 17.90
N SER A 31 -9.08 15.45 16.71
CA SER A 31 -8.11 15.80 15.63
C SER A 31 -8.78 16.47 14.41
N ARG A 32 -9.80 17.30 14.63
CA ARG A 32 -10.52 18.01 13.55
C ARG A 32 -9.66 18.91 12.63
N ARG A 33 -8.41 19.25 12.99
CA ARG A 33 -7.51 20.06 12.15
C ARG A 33 -6.43 19.25 11.41
N SER A 34 -6.07 18.06 11.89
CA SER A 34 -4.94 17.26 11.35
C SER A 34 -5.37 15.99 10.60
N TYR A 35 -6.65 15.60 10.66
CA TYR A 35 -7.12 14.40 9.94
C TYR A 35 -7.01 14.43 8.41
N PRO A 36 -7.30 15.52 7.67
CA PRO A 36 -7.15 15.47 6.21
C PRO A 36 -5.69 15.31 5.78
N GLU A 37 -4.75 15.93 6.51
CA GLU A 37 -3.29 15.76 6.31
C GLU A 37 -2.87 14.30 6.56
N ASN A 38 -3.21 13.74 7.72
CA ASN A 38 -2.75 12.41 8.11
C ASN A 38 -3.38 11.30 7.26
N VAL A 39 -4.65 11.43 6.89
CA VAL A 39 -5.36 10.47 6.02
C VAL A 39 -4.81 10.54 4.59
N GLY A 40 -4.57 11.75 4.06
CA GLY A 40 -3.91 11.93 2.77
C GLY A 40 -2.51 11.30 2.76
N ARG A 41 -1.74 11.50 3.83
CA ARG A 41 -0.40 10.92 4.00
C ARG A 41 -0.41 9.39 4.13
N PHE A 42 -1.43 8.83 4.77
CA PHE A 42 -1.62 7.37 4.84
C PHE A 42 -1.98 6.77 3.48
N VAL A 43 -2.91 7.38 2.74
CA VAL A 43 -3.27 6.93 1.38
C VAL A 43 -2.06 7.06 0.44
N ALA A 44 -1.30 8.14 0.56
CA ALA A 44 -0.07 8.33 -0.21
C ALA A 44 0.98 7.26 0.11
N SER A 45 1.21 6.92 1.38
CA SER A 45 2.19 5.89 1.76
C SER A 45 1.79 4.48 1.30
N VAL A 46 0.51 4.15 1.38
CA VAL A 46 -0.04 2.88 0.85
C VAL A 46 0.17 2.79 -0.67
N THR A 47 -0.10 3.89 -1.38
CA THR A 47 0.11 3.96 -2.84
C THR A 47 1.58 3.78 -3.20
N ILE A 48 2.49 4.46 -2.50
CA ILE A 48 3.95 4.32 -2.71
C ILE A 48 4.39 2.89 -2.44
N SER A 49 3.93 2.27 -1.35
CA SER A 49 4.27 0.88 -1.00
C SER A 49 3.78 -0.11 -2.06
N ALA A 50 2.57 0.08 -2.60
CA ALA A 50 2.03 -0.75 -3.66
C ALA A 50 2.86 -0.66 -4.96
N VAL A 51 3.29 0.55 -5.33
CA VAL A 51 4.16 0.76 -6.51
C VAL A 51 5.53 0.13 -6.29
N LEU A 52 6.12 0.26 -5.10
CA LEU A 52 7.38 -0.38 -4.74
C LEU A 52 7.31 -1.90 -4.82
N ALA A 53 6.23 -2.49 -4.29
CA ALA A 53 5.99 -3.93 -4.37
C ALA A 53 5.87 -4.39 -5.83
N ALA A 54 5.07 -3.69 -6.65
CA ALA A 54 4.93 -4.00 -8.07
C ALA A 54 6.26 -3.86 -8.85
N GLY A 55 7.03 -2.80 -8.55
CA GLY A 55 8.34 -2.58 -9.16
C GLY A 55 9.37 -3.65 -8.77
N CYS A 56 9.39 -4.08 -7.52
CA CYS A 56 10.30 -5.12 -7.04
C CYS A 56 10.03 -6.48 -7.71
N VAL A 57 8.76 -6.87 -7.82
CA VAL A 57 8.37 -8.12 -8.50
C VAL A 57 8.79 -8.09 -9.97
N GLY A 58 8.60 -6.96 -10.66
CA GLY A 58 9.04 -6.79 -12.05
C GLY A 58 10.56 -6.85 -12.21
N TYR A 59 11.31 -6.23 -11.30
CA TYR A 59 12.78 -6.25 -11.33
C TYR A 59 13.34 -7.67 -11.14
N SER A 60 12.71 -8.49 -10.30
CA SER A 60 13.10 -9.89 -10.10
C SER A 60 13.05 -10.69 -11.40
N PHE A 61 12.00 -10.50 -12.20
CA PHE A 61 11.85 -11.17 -13.49
C PHE A 61 12.94 -10.73 -14.50
N ILE A 62 13.17 -9.42 -14.62
CA ILE A 62 14.14 -8.86 -15.57
C ILE A 62 15.57 -9.32 -15.22
N ARG A 63 15.94 -9.31 -13.93
CA ARG A 63 17.28 -9.70 -13.50
C ARG A 63 17.56 -11.18 -13.74
N HIS A 64 16.58 -12.05 -13.58
CA HIS A 64 16.78 -13.47 -13.82
C HIS A 64 17.06 -13.77 -15.30
N HIS A 65 16.32 -13.12 -16.21
CA HIS A 65 16.55 -13.25 -17.64
C HIS A 65 17.87 -12.62 -18.10
N LEU A 66 18.26 -11.48 -17.55
CA LEU A 66 19.53 -10.83 -17.89
C LEU A 66 20.73 -11.64 -17.38
N ALA A 67 20.67 -12.16 -16.15
CA ALA A 67 21.73 -13.00 -15.59
C ALA A 67 21.93 -14.30 -16.40
N ALA A 68 20.86 -14.88 -16.93
CA ALA A 68 20.95 -16.06 -17.81
C ALA A 68 21.66 -15.73 -19.14
N GLN A 69 21.44 -14.55 -19.70
CA GLN A 69 22.10 -14.08 -20.93
C GLN A 69 23.57 -13.70 -20.69
N GLU A 70 23.87 -13.08 -19.55
CA GLU A 70 25.24 -12.78 -19.14
C GLU A 70 26.05 -14.06 -18.87
N ALA A 71 25.43 -15.09 -18.30
CA ALA A 71 26.10 -16.38 -18.09
C ALA A 71 26.47 -17.11 -19.40
N THR A 72 25.67 -16.94 -20.46
CA THR A 72 25.97 -17.45 -21.80
C THR A 72 27.01 -16.60 -22.54
N SER A 73 26.99 -15.28 -22.32
CA SER A 73 27.88 -14.33 -23.02
C SER A 73 29.22 -14.13 -22.33
N ARG A 74 29.40 -14.63 -21.10
CA ARG A 74 30.66 -14.49 -20.34
C ARG A 74 31.69 -15.49 -20.88
N PRO A 75 32.78 -15.04 -21.53
CA PRO A 75 33.91 -15.90 -21.82
C PRO A 75 34.48 -16.41 -20.49
N ALA A 76 34.85 -17.69 -20.45
CA ALA A 76 35.29 -18.39 -19.25
C ALA A 76 36.26 -17.55 -18.40
N PRO A 77 36.09 -17.50 -17.07
CA PRO A 77 37.04 -16.82 -16.20
C PRO A 77 38.41 -17.47 -16.39
N VAL A 78 39.36 -16.73 -16.97
CA VAL A 78 40.75 -17.12 -17.00
C VAL A 78 41.19 -17.19 -15.54
N THR A 79 41.17 -18.40 -15.00
CA THR A 79 41.56 -18.65 -13.63
C THR A 79 43.08 -18.71 -13.70
N THR A 80 43.73 -17.54 -13.60
CA THR A 80 45.16 -17.45 -13.33
C THR A 80 45.37 -17.99 -11.92
N THR A 81 45.47 -19.31 -11.84
CA THR A 81 45.93 -20.03 -10.68
C THR A 81 47.43 -19.74 -10.60
N ALA A 82 47.81 -18.71 -9.84
CA ALA A 82 49.20 -18.43 -9.55
C ALA A 82 49.78 -19.63 -8.78
N PRO A 83 50.88 -20.27 -9.24
CA PRO A 83 51.45 -21.41 -8.56
C PRO A 83 52.10 -20.93 -7.26
N VAL A 84 51.66 -21.49 -6.14
CA VAL A 84 52.33 -21.35 -4.84
C VAL A 84 53.71 -22.01 -4.95
N ARG A 85 54.77 -21.22 -4.75
CA ARG A 85 56.13 -21.69 -4.46
C ARG A 85 56.78 -20.77 -3.44
#